data_AF-A0A2P2IDQ0-F1
#
_entry.id   AF-A0A2P2IDQ0-F1
#
_cell.length_a   1.000
_cell.length_b   1.000
_cell.length_c   1.000
_cell.angle_alpha   90.00
_cell.angle_beta   90.00
_cell.angle_gamma   90.00
#
_symmetry.space_group_name_H-M   'P 1'
#
loop_
_entity.id
_entity.type
_entity.pdbx_description
1 polymer ?
#
loop_
_entity_poly.entity_id
_entity_poly.type
_entity_poly.pdbx_seq_one_letter_code
_entity_poly.pdbx_strand_id
1 'polypeptide(L)'
;IYVTTSGLTPWTADIMGTPEHPAFVPNQYLSYTDDMTLWQRVINSIARIASPLVRRHFVLKRLESVVQKFLGDDTVSLEEIERNASVVLVNSHHSLGFPRPLTPNVIEVGGMHCRTGKSLQIIDSDLDNFLNEAGENNALLFSLGSTIKSSQMPEDVVAMFVNVFNKLPFDIVWKWEGPRPANLSTSVLTRSWVPQQEVLAHPSVGGFITHGGLLSFQETAYHGVPIVAIPLMSDQH
;
A
#
# COMPACT_ATOMS: atom_id res chain seq x y z
N ILE A 1 1.51 -9.00 22.49
CA ILE A 1 0.83 -8.06 21.56
C ILE A 1 1.60 -8.12 20.25
N TYR A 2 0.90 -8.31 19.14
CA TYR A 2 1.46 -8.42 17.79
C TYR A 2 0.99 -7.20 16.97
N VAL A 3 1.82 -6.68 16.08
CA VAL A 3 1.47 -5.55 15.20
C VAL A 3 1.75 -5.95 13.76
N THR A 4 0.80 -5.71 12.87
CA THR A 4 0.97 -5.90 11.42
C THR A 4 0.81 -4.57 10.68
N THR A 5 1.69 -4.34 9.71
CA THR A 5 1.67 -3.19 8.81
C THR A 5 0.71 -3.37 7.63
N SER A 6 0.20 -4.58 7.42
CA SER A 6 -0.81 -4.91 6.40
C SER A 6 -2.22 -4.94 6.99
N GLY A 7 -3.22 -5.16 6.13
CA GLY A 7 -4.55 -5.58 6.58
C GLY A 7 -4.54 -6.95 7.28
N LEU A 8 -5.68 -7.31 7.87
CA LEU A 8 -5.85 -8.58 8.57
C LEU A 8 -5.80 -9.74 7.59
N THR A 9 -4.74 -10.53 7.67
CA THR A 9 -4.49 -11.66 6.78
C THR A 9 -5.21 -12.94 7.25
N PRO A 10 -5.39 -13.94 6.36
CA PRO A 10 -6.07 -15.18 6.72
C PRO A 10 -5.47 -15.95 7.90
N TRP A 11 -4.15 -16.04 7.95
CA TRP A 11 -3.47 -16.76 9.04
C TRP A 11 -3.50 -15.97 10.36
N THR A 12 -3.42 -14.65 10.30
CA THR A 12 -3.56 -13.81 11.51
C THR A 12 -4.98 -13.93 12.06
N ALA A 13 -6.00 -13.93 11.19
CA ALA A 13 -7.39 -14.17 11.61
C ALA A 13 -7.55 -15.55 12.27
N ASP A 14 -6.99 -16.61 11.67
CA ASP A 14 -7.03 -17.97 12.23
C ASP A 14 -6.39 -18.05 13.63
N ILE A 15 -5.23 -17.40 13.83
CA ILE A 15 -4.52 -17.35 15.12
C ILE A 15 -5.36 -16.62 16.18
N MET A 16 -6.04 -15.54 15.79
CA MET A 16 -6.83 -14.71 16.69
C MET A 16 -8.25 -15.23 16.91
N GLY A 17 -8.63 -16.32 16.26
CA GLY A 17 -10.00 -16.86 16.32
C GLY A 17 -11.04 -15.95 15.64
N THR A 18 -10.60 -15.09 14.71
CA THR A 18 -11.48 -14.20 13.95
C THR A 18 -12.06 -14.96 12.74
N PRO A 19 -13.40 -15.06 12.61
CA PRO A 19 -13.98 -15.75 11.47
C PRO A 19 -13.73 -14.97 10.17
N GLU A 20 -13.47 -15.66 9.06
CA GLU A 20 -13.41 -15.05 7.73
C GLU A 20 -14.23 -15.87 6.75
N HIS A 21 -15.41 -15.35 6.42
CA HIS A 21 -16.35 -16.07 5.57
C HIS A 21 -16.05 -15.77 4.09
N PRO A 22 -15.62 -16.77 3.29
CA PRO A 22 -15.16 -16.54 1.92
C PRO A 22 -16.28 -16.18 0.93
N ALA A 23 -17.54 -16.18 1.36
CA ALA A 23 -18.64 -15.71 0.52
C ALA A 23 -18.70 -14.18 0.36
N PHE A 24 -18.10 -13.42 1.29
CA PHE A 24 -18.14 -11.95 1.26
C PHE A 24 -16.83 -11.29 1.70
N VAL A 25 -15.90 -12.02 2.34
CA VAL A 25 -14.56 -11.52 2.63
C VAL A 25 -13.63 -11.96 1.49
N PRO A 26 -13.21 -11.07 0.58
CA PRO A 26 -12.27 -11.44 -0.47
C PRO A 26 -10.89 -11.73 0.12
N ASN A 27 -10.22 -12.74 -0.44
CA ASN A 27 -8.84 -13.06 -0.11
C ASN A 27 -7.92 -12.00 -0.74
N GLN A 28 -7.00 -11.46 0.06
CA GLN A 28 -6.06 -10.40 -0.34
C GLN A 28 -5.16 -10.71 -1.55
N TYR A 29 -5.13 -11.96 -2.03
CA TYR A 29 -4.36 -12.37 -3.21
C TYR A 29 -5.21 -12.47 -4.48
N LEU A 30 -6.50 -12.21 -4.40
CA LEU A 30 -7.43 -12.23 -5.52
C LEU A 30 -7.93 -10.81 -5.78
N SER A 31 -8.07 -10.45 -7.06
CA SER A 31 -8.67 -9.18 -7.48
C SER A 31 -10.20 -9.21 -7.38
N TYR A 32 -10.73 -9.63 -6.23
CA TYR A 32 -12.17 -9.74 -5.95
C TYR A 32 -12.60 -8.71 -4.91
N THR A 33 -13.86 -8.28 -5.00
CA THR A 33 -14.51 -7.40 -4.02
C THR A 33 -15.41 -8.21 -3.08
N ASP A 34 -16.18 -7.54 -2.23
CA ASP A 34 -17.26 -8.15 -1.44
C ASP A 34 -18.48 -8.58 -2.28
N ASP A 35 -18.58 -8.09 -3.52
CA ASP A 35 -19.57 -8.55 -4.50
C ASP A 35 -18.97 -9.62 -5.43
N MET A 36 -19.11 -10.89 -5.01
CA MET A 36 -18.62 -12.05 -5.74
C MET A 36 -19.77 -12.92 -6.28
N THR A 37 -19.61 -13.33 -7.54
CA THR A 37 -20.40 -14.43 -8.14
C THR A 37 -20.14 -15.76 -7.42
N LEU A 38 -21.01 -16.75 -7.63
CA LEU A 38 -20.84 -18.09 -7.06
C LEU A 38 -19.46 -18.70 -7.38
N TRP A 39 -18.98 -18.55 -8.62
CA TRP A 39 -17.68 -19.07 -9.04
C TRP A 39 -16.51 -18.34 -8.38
N GLN A 40 -16.59 -17.01 -8.26
CA GLN A 40 -15.58 -16.24 -7.54
C GLN A 40 -15.54 -16.66 -6.06
N ARG A 41 -16.69 -16.91 -5.42
CA ARG A 41 -16.75 -17.42 -4.03
C ARG A 41 -16.09 -18.79 -3.88
N VAL A 42 -16.23 -19.68 -4.87
CA VAL A 42 -15.55 -21.00 -4.87
C VAL A 42 -14.03 -20.80 -4.92
N ILE A 43 -13.53 -19.99 -5.86
CA ILE A 43 -12.10 -19.70 -5.98
C ILE A 43 -11.58 -19.01 -4.72
N ASN A 44 -12.34 -18.06 -4.17
CA ASN A 44 -12.02 -17.35 -2.95
C ASN A 44 -11.93 -18.29 -1.74
N SER A 45 -12.84 -19.27 -1.66
CA SER A 45 -12.82 -20.31 -0.61
C SER A 45 -11.57 -21.19 -0.71
N ILE A 46 -11.20 -21.59 -1.94
CA ILE A 46 -9.97 -22.34 -2.18
C ILE A 46 -8.76 -21.51 -1.75
N ALA A 47 -8.69 -20.23 -2.14
CA ALA A 47 -7.60 -19.34 -1.76
C ALA A 47 -7.52 -19.15 -0.23
N ARG A 48 -8.66 -18.97 0.46
CA ARG A 48 -8.75 -18.83 1.92
C ARG A 48 -8.21 -20.04 2.67
N ILE A 49 -8.38 -21.25 2.13
CA ILE A 49 -7.82 -22.49 2.71
C ILE A 49 -6.34 -22.66 2.33
N ALA A 50 -6.00 -22.40 1.07
CA ALA A 50 -4.65 -22.60 0.56
C ALA A 50 -3.64 -21.61 1.16
N SER A 51 -3.99 -20.33 1.31
CA SER A 51 -3.02 -19.29 1.71
C SER A 51 -2.40 -19.51 3.10
N PRO A 52 -3.13 -19.85 4.17
CA PRO A 52 -2.51 -20.17 5.46
C PRO A 52 -1.66 -21.44 5.40
N LEU A 53 -2.08 -22.46 4.65
CA LEU A 53 -1.34 -23.72 4.51
C LEU A 53 -0.01 -23.50 3.78
N VAL A 54 -0.02 -22.76 2.68
CA VAL A 54 1.19 -22.40 1.94
C VAL A 54 2.14 -21.58 2.82
N ARG A 55 1.61 -20.58 3.54
CA ARG A 55 2.43 -19.78 4.46
C ARG A 55 3.08 -20.66 5.51
N ARG A 56 2.30 -21.50 6.20
CA ARG A 56 2.79 -22.34 7.29
C ARG A 56 3.90 -23.29 6.83
N HIS A 57 3.71 -23.96 5.69
CA HIS A 57 4.62 -25.03 5.26
C HIS A 57 5.84 -24.52 4.49
N PHE A 58 5.74 -23.39 3.77
CA PHE A 58 6.82 -22.90 2.92
C PHE A 58 7.45 -21.59 3.41
N VAL A 59 6.64 -20.62 3.86
CA VAL A 59 7.13 -19.30 4.24
C VAL A 59 7.63 -19.29 5.68
N LEU A 60 6.81 -19.76 6.63
CA LEU A 60 7.09 -19.68 8.06
C LEU A 60 8.31 -20.53 8.43
N LYS A 61 8.40 -21.76 7.89
CA LYS A 61 9.58 -22.62 8.09
C LYS A 61 10.88 -21.98 7.59
N ARG A 62 10.83 -21.34 6.42
CA ARG A 62 12.00 -20.65 5.86
C ARG A 62 12.40 -19.44 6.70
N LEU A 63 11.42 -18.65 7.17
CA LEU A 63 11.66 -17.51 8.04
C LEU A 63 12.21 -17.95 9.39
N GLU A 64 11.66 -19.01 9.97
CA GLU A 64 12.10 -19.57 11.25
C GLU A 64 13.58 -19.98 11.18
N SER A 65 14.02 -20.69 10.14
CA SER A 65 15.44 -21.02 9.96
C SER A 65 16.35 -19.79 9.85
N VAL A 66 15.87 -18.69 9.26
CA VAL A 66 16.62 -17.42 9.19
C VAL A 66 16.72 -16.78 10.58
N VAL A 67 15.62 -16.76 11.33
CA VAL A 67 15.56 -16.18 12.68
C VAL A 67 16.42 -16.97 13.65
N GLN A 68 16.30 -18.30 13.66
CA GLN A 68 17.12 -19.19 14.49
C GLN A 68 18.61 -18.97 14.24
N LYS A 69 19.02 -18.92 12.96
CA LYS A 69 20.42 -18.64 12.58
C LYS A 69 20.90 -17.26 13.04
N PHE A 70 20.05 -16.24 12.93
CA PHE A 70 20.42 -14.88 13.32
C PHE A 70 20.52 -14.72 14.84
N LEU A 71 19.64 -15.39 15.59
CA LEU A 71 19.62 -15.36 17.05
C LEU A 71 20.60 -16.36 17.69
N GLY A 72 21.07 -17.36 16.91
CA GLY A 72 21.88 -18.46 17.44
C GLY A 72 21.09 -19.40 18.36
N ASP A 73 19.78 -19.48 18.18
CA ASP A 73 18.88 -20.27 19.02
C ASP A 73 17.90 -21.07 18.15
N ASP A 74 18.15 -22.38 18.05
CA ASP A 74 17.35 -23.32 17.26
C ASP A 74 16.02 -23.70 17.95
N THR A 75 15.77 -23.23 19.19
CA THR A 75 14.53 -23.50 19.92
C THR A 75 13.41 -22.51 19.60
N VAL A 76 13.73 -21.39 18.93
CA VAL A 76 12.75 -20.37 18.56
C VAL A 76 11.75 -20.93 17.56
N SER A 77 10.47 -20.95 17.92
CA SER A 77 9.37 -21.22 16.99
C SER A 77 8.55 -19.96 16.68
N LEU A 78 8.48 -19.60 15.41
CA LEU A 78 7.65 -18.46 14.98
C LEU A 78 6.15 -18.76 15.11
N GLU A 79 5.74 -20.01 14.90
CA GLU A 79 4.34 -20.42 15.08
C GLU A 79 3.90 -20.26 16.54
N GLU A 80 4.74 -20.65 17.50
CA GLU A 80 4.44 -20.49 18.93
C GLU A 80 4.40 -19.02 19.37
N ILE A 81 5.35 -18.21 18.89
CA ILE A 81 5.37 -16.76 19.14
C ILE A 81 4.08 -16.11 18.63
N GLU A 82 3.65 -16.44 17.42
CA GLU A 82 2.40 -15.92 16.86
C GLU A 82 1.18 -16.38 17.66
N ARG A 83 1.09 -17.67 18.03
CA ARG A 83 0.00 -18.23 18.84
C ARG A 83 -0.09 -17.66 20.24
N ASN A 84 1.02 -17.19 20.81
CA ASN A 84 1.06 -16.59 22.14
C ASN A 84 0.57 -15.13 22.17
N ALA A 85 0.24 -14.54 21.01
CA ALA A 85 -0.27 -13.18 20.95
C ALA A 85 -1.73 -13.10 21.44
N SER A 86 -1.96 -12.38 22.54
CA SER A 86 -3.34 -12.16 23.05
C SER A 86 -4.11 -11.06 22.30
N VAL A 87 -3.41 -10.15 21.61
CA VAL A 87 -3.96 -9.00 20.89
C VAL A 87 -3.11 -8.73 19.65
N VAL A 88 -3.77 -8.40 18.54
CA VAL A 88 -3.15 -7.91 17.31
C VAL A 88 -3.61 -6.48 17.02
N LEU A 89 -2.65 -5.61 16.70
CA LEU A 89 -2.90 -4.30 16.11
C LEU A 89 -2.72 -4.42 14.60
N VAL A 90 -3.77 -4.14 13.83
CA VAL A 90 -3.77 -4.23 12.37
C VAL A 90 -3.79 -2.82 11.79
N ASN A 91 -2.81 -2.49 10.95
CA ASN A 91 -2.79 -1.20 10.26
C ASN A 91 -3.80 -1.17 9.10
N SER A 92 -5.08 -1.34 9.40
CA SER A 92 -6.23 -1.18 8.53
C SER A 92 -7.32 -0.41 9.25
N HIS A 93 -8.33 0.04 8.51
CA HIS A 93 -9.52 0.65 9.08
C HIS A 93 -10.74 0.23 8.26
N HIS A 94 -11.82 -0.17 8.92
CA HIS A 94 -13.06 -0.63 8.28
C HIS A 94 -13.65 0.35 7.25
N SER A 95 -13.39 1.67 7.38
CA SER A 95 -13.85 2.67 6.40
C SER A 95 -13.14 2.59 5.04
N LEU A 96 -11.98 1.92 4.98
CA LEU A 96 -11.13 1.82 3.79
C LEU A 96 -11.11 0.41 3.19
N GLY A 97 -11.76 -0.57 3.83
CA GLY A 97 -11.76 -1.96 3.41
C GLY A 97 -13.15 -2.55 3.31
N PHE A 98 -13.21 -3.81 2.88
CA PHE A 98 -14.47 -4.54 2.79
C PHE A 98 -15.04 -4.92 4.16
N PRO A 99 -16.37 -5.04 4.29
CA PRO A 99 -17.01 -5.50 5.51
C PRO A 99 -16.48 -6.87 5.95
N ARG A 100 -15.98 -6.95 7.19
CA ARG A 100 -15.48 -8.19 7.78
C ARG A 100 -15.77 -8.24 9.29
N PRO A 101 -16.03 -9.43 9.85
CA PRO A 101 -16.15 -9.56 11.29
C PRO A 101 -14.77 -9.41 11.95
N LEU A 102 -14.74 -8.77 13.11
CA LEU A 102 -13.56 -8.62 13.95
C LEU A 102 -13.89 -9.08 15.36
N THR A 103 -12.95 -9.79 15.98
CA THR A 103 -13.02 -10.17 17.38
C THR A 103 -12.36 -9.08 18.24
N PRO A 104 -12.70 -8.94 19.55
CA PRO A 104 -12.18 -7.86 20.39
C PRO A 104 -10.65 -7.82 20.54
N ASN A 105 -9.96 -8.93 20.28
CA ASN A 105 -8.51 -9.07 20.28
C ASN A 105 -7.84 -8.63 18.96
N VAL A 106 -8.62 -8.20 17.96
CA VAL A 106 -8.13 -7.57 16.73
C VAL A 106 -8.50 -6.09 16.77
N ILE A 107 -7.50 -5.23 16.91
CA ILE A 107 -7.68 -3.78 17.01
C ILE A 107 -7.16 -3.13 15.73
N GLU A 108 -8.06 -2.45 15.03
CA GLU A 108 -7.71 -1.64 13.87
C GLU A 108 -7.03 -0.34 14.31
N VAL A 109 -5.82 -0.12 13.79
CA VAL A 109 -4.97 1.05 14.04
C VAL A 109 -4.50 1.67 12.72
N GLY A 110 -5.39 1.67 11.71
CA GLY A 110 -5.11 2.16 10.38
C GLY A 110 -4.61 3.60 10.34
N GLY A 111 -3.56 3.85 9.56
CA GLY A 111 -2.97 5.16 9.41
C GLY A 111 -2.08 5.56 10.60
N MET A 112 -1.60 4.61 11.40
CA MET A 112 -0.66 4.88 12.50
C MET A 112 0.61 5.63 12.07
N HIS A 113 1.01 5.47 10.80
CA HIS A 113 2.15 6.15 10.20
C HIS A 113 1.80 7.54 9.62
N CYS A 114 0.52 7.89 9.52
CA CYS A 114 0.06 9.16 8.97
C CYS A 114 0.27 10.28 9.99
N ARG A 115 0.76 11.42 9.50
CA ARG A 115 1.10 12.59 10.33
C ARG A 115 0.23 13.78 9.95
N THR A 116 -0.23 14.51 10.96
CA THR A 116 -0.95 15.77 10.74
C THR A 116 -0.05 16.79 10.03
N GLY A 117 -0.63 17.70 9.24
CA GLY A 117 0.12 18.75 8.54
C GLY A 117 1.10 19.55 9.43
N LYS A 118 0.74 19.78 10.70
CA LYS A 118 1.61 20.47 11.68
C LYS A 118 2.88 19.71 12.07
N SER A 119 2.88 18.40 11.90
CA SER A 119 4.00 17.49 12.23
C SER A 119 4.79 17.04 11.01
N LEU A 120 4.37 17.45 9.81
CA LEU A 120 5.07 17.15 8.56
C LEU A 120 6.32 18.03 8.45
N GLN A 121 7.35 17.49 7.80
CA GLN A 121 8.58 18.24 7.58
C GLN A 121 8.37 19.28 6.48
N ILE A 122 9.13 20.36 6.53
CA ILE A 122 9.18 21.31 5.41
C ILE A 122 9.84 20.58 4.24
N ILE A 123 9.14 20.52 3.11
CA ILE A 123 9.68 20.02 1.85
C ILE A 123 10.81 20.95 1.36
N ASP A 124 11.73 20.43 0.56
CA ASP A 124 12.81 21.27 0.03
C ASP A 124 12.27 22.42 -0.81
N SER A 125 12.97 23.56 -0.80
CA SER A 125 12.51 24.80 -1.43
C SER A 125 12.15 24.64 -2.90
N ASP A 126 12.84 23.75 -3.61
CA ASP A 126 12.62 23.55 -5.04
C ASP A 126 11.29 22.81 -5.28
N LEU A 127 10.95 21.83 -4.42
CA LEU A 127 9.65 21.15 -4.47
C LEU A 127 8.50 22.05 -3.99
N ASP A 128 8.75 22.84 -2.94
CA ASP A 128 7.77 23.80 -2.42
C ASP A 128 7.42 24.87 -3.45
N ASN A 129 8.43 25.49 -4.07
CA ASN A 129 8.23 26.49 -5.11
C ASN A 129 7.47 25.91 -6.31
N PHE A 130 7.84 24.71 -6.77
CA PHE A 130 7.16 24.04 -7.87
C PHE A 130 5.66 23.81 -7.56
N LEU A 131 5.34 23.33 -6.36
CA LEU A 131 3.96 23.13 -5.95
C LEU A 131 3.21 24.45 -5.76
N ASN A 132 3.84 25.47 -5.18
CA ASN A 132 3.22 26.78 -4.99
C ASN A 132 2.94 27.49 -6.33
N GLU A 133 3.81 27.34 -7.32
CA GLU A 133 3.61 27.88 -8.67
C GLU A 133 2.41 27.24 -9.39
N ALA A 134 2.14 25.96 -9.14
CA ALA A 134 1.01 25.25 -9.74
C ALA A 134 -0.34 25.86 -9.37
N GLY A 135 -0.48 26.36 -8.13
CA GLY A 135 -1.74 26.82 -7.56
C GLY A 135 -2.59 25.70 -6.96
N GLU A 136 -3.68 26.10 -6.28
CA GLU A 136 -4.53 25.21 -5.50
C GLU A 136 -5.16 24.09 -6.35
N ASN A 137 -5.08 22.84 -5.87
CA ASN A 137 -5.58 21.63 -6.54
C ASN A 137 -5.09 21.43 -8.00
N ASN A 138 -4.00 22.07 -8.39
CA ASN A 138 -3.52 22.06 -9.78
C ASN A 138 -2.22 21.25 -9.98
N ALA A 139 -1.79 20.52 -8.96
CA ALA A 139 -0.69 19.58 -9.01
C ALA A 139 -1.14 18.13 -8.81
N LEU A 140 -0.44 17.20 -9.45
CA LEU A 140 -0.62 15.76 -9.30
C LEU A 140 0.66 15.12 -8.77
N LEU A 141 0.52 14.20 -7.82
CA LEU A 141 1.60 13.28 -7.47
C LEU A 141 1.48 12.02 -8.34
N PHE A 142 2.60 11.49 -8.83
CA PHE A 142 2.68 10.16 -9.45
C PHE A 142 3.74 9.31 -8.73
N SER A 143 3.34 8.16 -8.18
CA SER A 143 4.26 7.22 -7.51
C SER A 143 3.75 5.78 -7.55
N LEU A 144 4.58 4.84 -8.01
CA LEU A 144 4.27 3.39 -8.04
C LEU A 144 4.79 2.63 -6.81
N GLY A 145 5.07 3.33 -5.71
CA GLY A 145 5.60 2.75 -4.49
C GLY A 145 7.12 2.56 -4.53
N SER A 146 7.68 1.84 -3.56
CA SER A 146 9.13 1.65 -3.41
C SER A 146 9.66 0.37 -4.07
N THR A 147 8.80 -0.64 -4.21
CA THR A 147 9.17 -1.95 -4.76
C THR A 147 9.23 -1.94 -6.29
N ILE A 148 8.25 -1.31 -6.94
CA ILE A 148 8.24 -1.11 -8.39
C ILE A 148 8.80 0.28 -8.66
N LYS A 149 9.99 0.32 -9.25
CA LYS A 149 10.61 1.59 -9.66
C LYS A 149 9.95 2.06 -10.95
N SER A 150 9.54 3.32 -10.99
CA SER A 150 8.97 3.92 -12.20
C SER A 150 9.97 3.86 -13.35
N SER A 151 11.26 3.98 -13.05
CA SER A 151 12.34 3.91 -14.06
C SER A 151 12.56 2.53 -14.67
N GLN A 152 11.91 1.48 -14.15
CA GLN A 152 11.94 0.13 -14.72
C GLN A 152 10.77 -0.16 -15.67
N MET A 153 9.87 0.82 -15.89
CA MET A 153 8.81 0.68 -16.88
C MET A 153 9.42 0.49 -18.29
N PRO A 154 8.80 -0.35 -19.14
CA PRO A 154 9.17 -0.46 -20.55
C PRO A 154 9.17 0.91 -21.25
N GLU A 155 10.07 1.11 -22.22
CA GLU A 155 10.28 2.41 -22.87
C GLU A 155 9.00 2.94 -23.54
N ASP A 156 8.17 2.06 -24.11
CA ASP A 156 6.89 2.38 -24.72
C ASP A 156 5.87 2.88 -23.68
N VAL A 157 5.85 2.29 -22.48
CA VAL A 157 5.01 2.73 -21.36
C VAL A 157 5.49 4.09 -20.83
N VAL A 158 6.80 4.29 -20.71
CA VAL A 158 7.38 5.59 -20.33
C VAL A 158 7.01 6.66 -21.35
N ALA A 159 7.15 6.38 -22.65
CA ALA A 159 6.79 7.30 -23.72
C ALA A 159 5.30 7.66 -23.70
N MET A 160 4.43 6.71 -23.36
CA MET A 160 3.00 6.95 -23.17
C MET A 160 2.75 7.93 -22.01
N PHE A 161 3.37 7.72 -20.84
CA PHE A 161 3.23 8.64 -19.70
C PHE A 161 3.79 10.03 -20.01
N VAL A 162 4.97 10.13 -20.65
CA VAL A 162 5.55 11.42 -21.09
C VAL A 162 4.57 12.17 -22.00
N ASN A 163 3.98 11.49 -22.99
CA ASN A 163 3.02 12.07 -23.91
C ASN A 163 1.74 12.55 -23.20
N VAL A 164 1.24 11.80 -22.22
CA VAL A 164 0.07 12.19 -21.42
C VAL A 164 0.41 13.38 -20.52
N PHE A 165 1.50 13.29 -19.74
CA PHE A 165 1.92 14.31 -18.79
C PHE A 165 2.18 15.66 -19.47
N ASN A 166 2.73 15.66 -20.69
CA ASN A 166 2.94 16.89 -21.45
C ASN A 166 1.64 17.57 -21.91
N LYS A 167 0.52 16.85 -21.94
CA LYS A 167 -0.79 17.35 -22.41
C LYS A 167 -1.73 17.70 -21.27
N LEU A 168 -1.47 17.20 -20.07
CA LEU A 168 -2.31 17.47 -18.91
C LEU A 168 -2.12 18.92 -18.46
N PRO A 169 -3.20 19.62 -18.08
CA PRO A 169 -3.12 21.00 -17.59
C PRO A 169 -2.76 21.05 -16.09
N PHE A 170 -1.90 20.15 -15.63
CA PHE A 170 -1.50 20.01 -14.22
C PHE A 170 0.02 19.97 -14.13
N ASP A 171 0.55 20.48 -13.01
CA ASP A 171 1.96 20.27 -12.66
C ASP A 171 2.12 18.90 -11.98
N ILE A 172 3.11 18.12 -12.39
CA ILE A 172 3.21 16.72 -12.01
C ILE A 172 4.52 16.47 -11.26
N VAL A 173 4.43 16.04 -10.01
CA VAL A 173 5.55 15.48 -9.26
C VAL A 173 5.63 13.99 -9.55
N TRP A 174 6.61 13.58 -10.35
CA TRP A 174 6.82 12.20 -10.74
C TRP A 174 7.97 11.57 -9.94
N LYS A 175 7.64 10.61 -9.07
CA LYS A 175 8.63 9.76 -8.42
C LYS A 175 9.29 8.82 -9.43
N TRP A 176 10.54 9.13 -9.80
CA TRP A 176 11.30 8.54 -10.90
C TRP A 176 12.78 8.32 -10.53
N GLU A 177 13.21 7.06 -10.53
CA GLU A 177 14.53 6.61 -10.07
C GLU A 177 15.52 6.40 -11.23
N GLY A 178 15.66 7.41 -12.08
CA GLY A 178 16.55 7.35 -13.23
C GLY A 178 16.83 8.74 -13.82
N PRO A 179 17.59 8.80 -14.93
CA PRO A 179 17.76 10.02 -15.69
C PRO A 179 16.40 10.55 -16.15
N ARG A 180 16.24 11.88 -16.18
CA ARG A 180 14.99 12.52 -16.63
C ARG A 180 14.61 11.99 -18.02
N PRO A 181 13.37 11.50 -18.22
CA PRO A 181 12.90 11.06 -19.54
C PRO A 181 13.04 12.16 -20.60
N ALA A 182 13.40 11.76 -21.81
CA ALA A 182 13.48 12.69 -22.95
C ALA A 182 12.11 13.30 -23.27
N ASN A 183 12.10 14.53 -23.77
CA ASN A 183 10.89 15.28 -24.18
C ASN A 183 9.89 15.55 -23.04
N LEU A 184 10.31 15.47 -21.77
CA LEU A 184 9.43 15.74 -20.64
C LEU A 184 9.29 17.25 -20.35
N SER A 185 8.05 17.76 -20.34
CA SER A 185 7.69 19.17 -20.12
C SER A 185 8.22 19.72 -18.79
N THR A 186 8.46 21.03 -18.71
CA THR A 186 8.85 21.72 -17.48
C THR A 186 7.79 21.63 -16.37
N SER A 187 6.52 21.44 -16.74
CA SER A 187 5.41 21.14 -15.81
C SER A 187 5.50 19.76 -15.16
N VAL A 188 6.56 19.00 -15.39
CA VAL A 188 6.78 17.71 -14.73
C VAL A 188 8.12 17.72 -14.00
N LEU A 189 8.06 17.65 -12.68
CA LEU A 189 9.22 17.54 -11.79
C LEU A 189 9.49 16.07 -11.47
N THR A 190 10.66 15.57 -11.84
CA THR A 190 11.08 14.19 -11.55
C THR A 190 11.98 14.13 -10.32
N ARG A 191 11.68 13.26 -9.35
CA ARG A 191 12.51 13.03 -8.15
C ARG A 191 12.66 11.55 -7.87
N SER A 192 13.85 11.09 -7.48
CA SER A 192 14.05 9.68 -7.08
C SER A 192 13.35 9.33 -5.77
N TRP A 193 13.15 10.32 -4.91
CA TRP A 193 12.42 10.22 -3.66
C TRP A 193 11.51 11.42 -3.49
N VAL A 194 10.30 11.18 -2.99
CA VAL A 194 9.30 12.22 -2.72
C VAL A 194 8.82 12.04 -1.27
N PRO A 195 8.83 13.09 -0.43
CA PRO A 195 8.20 13.06 0.88
C PRO A 195 6.68 13.02 0.71
N GLN A 196 6.14 11.80 0.56
CA GLN A 196 4.78 11.57 0.04
C GLN A 196 3.70 12.22 0.90
N GLN A 197 3.74 12.09 2.23
CA GLN A 197 2.74 12.71 3.12
C GLN A 197 2.80 14.23 3.05
N GLU A 198 4.01 14.81 3.06
CA GLU A 198 4.21 16.24 2.90
C GLU A 198 3.59 16.77 1.60
N VAL A 199 3.82 16.06 0.48
CA VAL A 199 3.26 16.43 -0.83
C VAL A 199 1.74 16.25 -0.83
N LEU A 200 1.21 15.14 -0.31
CA LEU A 200 -0.23 14.91 -0.22
C LEU A 200 -0.95 15.92 0.68
N ALA A 201 -0.26 16.48 1.68
CA ALA A 201 -0.80 17.53 2.54
C ALA A 201 -0.71 18.94 1.94
N HIS A 202 0.00 19.12 0.82
CA HIS A 202 0.21 20.42 0.20
C HIS A 202 -1.07 20.88 -0.53
N PRO A 203 -1.56 22.13 -0.31
CA PRO A 203 -2.83 22.61 -0.91
C PRO A 203 -2.90 22.56 -2.44
N SER A 204 -1.75 22.63 -3.10
CA SER A 204 -1.67 22.51 -4.56
C SER A 204 -1.95 21.11 -5.09
N VAL A 205 -1.79 20.07 -4.27
CA VAL A 205 -1.94 18.69 -4.73
C VAL A 205 -3.41 18.30 -4.74
N GLY A 206 -3.99 18.29 -5.94
CA GLY A 206 -5.39 17.96 -6.18
C GLY A 206 -5.63 16.49 -6.51
N GLY A 207 -4.59 15.68 -6.70
CA GLY A 207 -4.74 14.27 -7.04
C GLY A 207 -3.46 13.45 -6.94
N PHE A 208 -3.64 12.13 -6.80
CA PHE A 208 -2.53 11.18 -6.71
C PHE A 208 -2.73 9.97 -7.62
N ILE A 209 -1.81 9.79 -8.56
CA ILE A 209 -1.73 8.61 -9.42
C ILE A 209 -0.80 7.60 -8.74
N THR A 210 -1.35 6.46 -8.34
CA THR A 210 -0.66 5.52 -7.46
C THR A 210 -0.87 4.09 -7.87
N HIS A 211 0.07 3.21 -7.50
CA HIS A 211 -0.15 1.77 -7.58
C HIS A 211 -1.16 1.22 -6.56
N GLY A 212 -1.65 2.03 -5.60
CA GLY A 212 -2.68 1.62 -4.65
C GLY A 212 -2.20 0.82 -3.44
N GLY A 213 -0.89 0.75 -3.17
CA GLY A 213 -0.39 0.05 -1.98
C GLY A 213 -0.97 0.60 -0.67
N LEU A 214 -1.26 -0.28 0.29
CA LEU A 214 -2.05 0.03 1.49
C LEU A 214 -1.61 1.30 2.23
N LEU A 215 -0.31 1.47 2.47
CA LEU A 215 0.21 2.62 3.20
C LEU A 215 0.00 3.92 2.44
N SER A 216 0.25 3.93 1.13
CA SER A 216 -0.01 5.07 0.26
C SER A 216 -1.50 5.40 0.24
N PHE A 217 -2.36 4.39 0.15
CA PHE A 217 -3.81 4.57 0.16
C PHE A 217 -4.29 5.21 1.47
N GLN A 218 -3.75 4.77 2.62
CA GLN A 218 -4.06 5.35 3.93
C GLN A 218 -3.59 6.80 4.05
N GLU A 219 -2.39 7.14 3.60
CA GLU A 219 -1.89 8.52 3.61
C GLU A 219 -2.77 9.43 2.75
N THR A 220 -3.19 8.93 1.60
CA THR A 220 -4.06 9.68 0.70
C THR A 220 -5.45 9.90 1.28
N ALA A 221 -6.05 8.86 1.86
CA ALA A 221 -7.33 9.00 2.56
C ALA A 221 -7.21 9.96 3.75
N TYR A 222 -6.09 9.91 4.49
CA TYR A 222 -5.82 10.79 5.63
C TYR A 222 -5.72 12.27 5.22
N HIS A 223 -5.11 12.56 4.07
CA HIS A 223 -4.99 13.91 3.53
C HIS A 223 -6.16 14.35 2.63
N GLY A 224 -7.12 13.46 2.35
CA GLY A 224 -8.32 13.80 1.58
C GLY A 224 -8.07 14.02 0.08
N VAL A 225 -7.03 13.42 -0.49
CA VAL A 225 -6.66 13.59 -1.90
C VAL A 225 -7.32 12.49 -2.75
N PRO A 226 -7.98 12.80 -3.88
CA PRO A 226 -8.53 11.78 -4.76
C PRO A 226 -7.43 11.02 -5.53
N ILE A 227 -7.69 9.77 -5.90
CA ILE A 227 -6.69 8.92 -6.56
C ILE A 227 -7.11 8.39 -7.92
N VAL A 228 -6.11 8.12 -8.75
CA VAL A 228 -6.18 7.17 -9.87
C VAL A 228 -5.27 6.00 -9.52
N ALA A 229 -5.87 4.84 -9.27
CA ALA A 229 -5.15 3.62 -8.91
C ALA A 229 -4.79 2.80 -10.17
N ILE A 230 -3.52 2.37 -10.24
CA ILE A 230 -2.99 1.45 -11.27
C ILE A 230 -2.46 0.22 -10.52
N PRO A 231 -3.31 -0.72 -10.12
CA PRO A 231 -2.89 -1.84 -9.30
C PRO A 231 -1.95 -2.78 -10.08
N LEU A 232 -0.84 -3.17 -9.45
CA LEU A 232 0.22 -3.98 -10.07
C LEU A 232 0.38 -5.34 -9.39
N MET A 233 0.13 -5.44 -8.07
CA MET A 233 0.25 -6.70 -7.32
C MET A 233 -0.50 -6.69 -5.97
N SER A 234 -0.81 -7.89 -5.46
CA SER A 234 -1.20 -8.12 -4.06
C SER A 234 -2.35 -7.23 -3.56
N ASP A 235 -2.12 -6.46 -2.49
CA ASP A 235 -3.08 -5.64 -1.75
C ASP A 235 -3.53 -4.38 -2.50
N GLN A 236 -3.06 -4.20 -3.73
CA GLN A 236 -3.35 -3.03 -4.55
C GLN A 236 -4.71 -3.10 -5.25
N HIS A 237 -5.27 -4.31 -5.40
CA HIS A 237 -6.52 -4.58 -6.11
C HIS A 237 -7.77 -4.42 -5.25
#